data_AF-A0A0D6B0K0-F1
#
_entry.id   AF-A0A0D6B0K0-F1
#
_cell.length_a   1.000
_cell.length_b   1.000
_cell.length_c   1.000
_cell.angle_alpha   90.00
_cell.angle_beta   90.00
_cell.angle_gamma   90.00
#
_symmetry.space_group_name_H-M   'P 1'
#
loop_
_entity.id
_entity.type
_entity.pdbx_description
1 polymer ?
#
loop_
_entity_poly.entity_id
_entity_poly.type
_entity_poly.pdbx_seq_one_letter_code
_entity_poly.pdbx_strand_id
1 'polypeptide(L)'
;MLSGIGTIVGAFAVIWAARLGSGTFESWREQKISERRIDQAERILIATYDAERSLGDLRHAAANLFAPGSAQRDLQYGAEALTSEAAKAYRCYETFRETASLARRSLADCMPTAKALFDADLEQAIGELMKQFDIVFADVGWRAELSPDERQAKWKKLTPGVPSEDRNKMDATIAAQVARIEDICLPQLRAAGRKRRDAGPSV
;
A
#
# COMPACT_ATOMS: atom_id res chain seq x y z
N MET A 1 -40.17 24.43 -57.15
CA MET A 1 -39.51 24.78 -55.87
C MET A 1 -39.31 23.50 -55.06
N LEU A 2 -38.19 22.78 -55.26
CA LEU A 2 -37.85 21.51 -54.56
C LEU A 2 -36.50 21.61 -53.81
N SER A 3 -35.93 22.82 -53.71
CA SER A 3 -34.57 23.08 -53.21
C SER A 3 -34.46 23.14 -51.67
N GLY A 4 -35.57 23.21 -50.94
CA GLY A 4 -35.56 23.42 -49.48
C GLY A 4 -35.60 22.15 -48.60
N ILE A 5 -36.00 21.00 -49.16
CA ILE A 5 -36.24 19.79 -48.35
C ILE A 5 -34.93 19.05 -48.03
N GLY A 6 -33.95 19.08 -48.93
CA GLY A 6 -32.65 18.43 -48.74
C GLY A 6 -31.81 19.02 -47.59
N THR A 7 -31.91 20.33 -47.36
CA THR A 7 -31.15 21.04 -46.32
C THR A 7 -31.66 20.73 -44.91
N ILE A 8 -32.98 20.56 -44.76
CA ILE A 8 -33.61 20.21 -43.47
C ILE A 8 -33.27 18.77 -43.09
N VAL A 9 -33.34 17.84 -44.04
CA VAL A 9 -32.98 16.43 -43.81
C VAL A 9 -31.48 16.28 -43.48
N GLY A 10 -30.61 17.03 -44.18
CA GLY A 10 -29.18 17.07 -43.87
C GLY A 10 -28.86 17.60 -42.48
N ALA A 11 -29.52 18.67 -42.03
CA ALA A 11 -29.33 19.22 -40.69
C ALA A 11 -29.76 18.23 -39.59
N PHE A 12 -30.88 17.52 -39.78
CA PHE A 12 -31.33 16.48 -38.86
C PHE A 12 -30.34 15.31 -38.76
N ALA A 13 -29.76 14.87 -39.87
CA ALA A 13 -28.75 13.82 -39.88
C ALA A 13 -27.49 14.20 -39.09
N VAL A 14 -27.03 15.45 -39.22
CA VAL A 14 -25.86 15.96 -38.46
C VAL A 14 -26.17 16.06 -36.96
N ILE A 15 -27.35 16.55 -36.58
CA ILE A 15 -27.77 16.63 -35.17
C ILE A 15 -27.89 15.22 -34.56
N TRP A 16 -28.44 14.26 -35.30
CA TRP A 16 -28.58 12.89 -34.83
C TRP A 16 -27.22 12.18 -34.72
N ALA A 17 -26.34 12.36 -35.71
CA ALA A 17 -24.97 11.84 -35.67
C ALA A 17 -24.16 12.45 -34.51
N ALA A 18 -24.31 13.75 -34.24
CA ALA A 18 -23.67 14.40 -33.09
C ALA A 18 -24.19 13.83 -31.76
N ARG A 19 -25.49 13.53 -31.66
CA ARG A 19 -26.11 12.95 -30.47
C ARG A 19 -25.72 11.48 -30.24
N LEU A 20 -25.59 10.70 -31.31
CA LEU A 20 -25.06 9.33 -31.27
C LEU A 20 -23.56 9.32 -30.93
N GLY A 21 -22.80 10.26 -31.51
CA GLY A 21 -21.37 10.43 -31.24
C GLY A 21 -21.09 10.85 -29.81
N SER A 22 -21.90 11.76 -29.23
CA SER A 22 -21.71 12.20 -27.84
C SER A 22 -21.94 11.07 -26.83
N GLY A 23 -22.98 10.26 -27.02
CA GLY A 23 -23.25 9.11 -26.13
C GLY A 23 -22.20 8.00 -26.27
N THR A 24 -21.68 7.78 -27.49
CA THR A 24 -20.59 6.82 -27.72
C THR A 24 -19.27 7.29 -27.10
N PHE A 25 -18.98 8.59 -27.16
CA PHE A 25 -17.78 9.15 -26.56
C PHE A 25 -17.83 9.13 -25.02
N GLU A 26 -18.99 9.45 -24.44
CA GLU A 26 -19.19 9.44 -22.99
C GLU A 26 -19.09 8.03 -22.41
N SER A 27 -19.77 7.06 -23.04
CA SER A 27 -19.64 5.64 -22.65
C SER A 27 -18.22 5.09 -22.83
N TRP A 28 -17.52 5.47 -23.91
CA TRP A 28 -16.10 5.11 -24.10
C TRP A 28 -15.21 5.73 -23.01
N ARG A 29 -15.45 6.99 -22.65
CA ARG A 29 -14.71 7.67 -21.58
C ARG A 29 -14.95 7.02 -20.22
N GLU A 30 -16.20 6.72 -19.89
CA GLU A 30 -16.57 5.99 -18.67
C GLU A 30 -15.92 4.61 -18.61
N GLN A 31 -15.93 3.88 -19.73
CA GLN A 31 -15.26 2.59 -19.83
C GLN A 31 -13.76 2.73 -19.58
N LYS A 32 -13.08 3.72 -20.17
CA LYS A 32 -11.64 3.93 -19.97
C LYS A 32 -11.29 4.34 -18.55
N ILE A 33 -12.13 5.14 -17.88
CA ILE A 33 -11.94 5.49 -16.48
C ILE A 33 -12.11 4.24 -15.60
N SER A 34 -13.10 3.39 -15.90
CA SER A 34 -13.32 2.14 -15.16
C SER A 34 -12.15 1.16 -15.32
N GLU A 35 -11.61 1.00 -16.53
CA GLU A 35 -10.42 0.17 -16.79
C GLU A 35 -9.22 0.65 -15.97
N ARG A 36 -8.94 1.97 -15.99
CA ARG A 36 -7.85 2.54 -15.19
C ARG A 36 -8.07 2.36 -13.68
N ARG A 37 -9.30 2.50 -13.20
CA ARG A 37 -9.63 2.27 -11.78
C ARG A 37 -9.37 0.82 -11.36
N ILE A 38 -9.68 -0.15 -12.22
CA ILE A 38 -9.43 -1.58 -11.98
C ILE A 38 -7.92 -1.84 -11.91
N ASP A 39 -7.17 -1.41 -12.92
CA ASP A 39 -5.71 -1.61 -12.96
C ASP A 39 -5.01 -0.98 -11.75
N GLN A 40 -5.46 0.21 -11.33
CA GLN A 40 -4.88 0.90 -10.18
C GLN A 40 -5.33 0.27 -8.86
N ALA A 41 -6.57 -0.19 -8.75
CA ALA A 41 -7.02 -0.94 -7.57
C ALA A 41 -6.18 -2.21 -7.36
N GLU A 42 -5.86 -2.94 -8.44
CA GLU A 42 -4.98 -4.11 -8.37
C GLU A 42 -3.58 -3.75 -7.88
N ARG A 43 -2.96 -2.72 -8.47
CA ARG A 43 -1.62 -2.25 -8.06
C ARG A 43 -1.58 -1.80 -6.61
N ILE A 44 -2.59 -1.07 -6.16
CA ILE A 44 -2.70 -0.59 -4.78
C ILE A 44 -2.81 -1.78 -3.82
N LEU A 45 -3.63 -2.78 -4.14
CA LEU A 45 -3.78 -3.97 -3.30
C LEU A 45 -2.50 -4.80 -3.23
N ILE A 46 -1.82 -5.01 -4.36
CA ILE A 46 -0.52 -5.70 -4.37
C ILE A 46 0.48 -4.97 -3.47
N ALA A 47 0.63 -3.64 -3.65
CA ALA A 47 1.52 -2.84 -2.83
C ALA A 47 1.15 -2.88 -1.34
N THR A 48 -0.15 -2.94 -1.02
CA THR A 48 -0.67 -3.01 0.35
C THR A 48 -0.32 -4.33 1.03
N TYR A 49 -0.52 -5.46 0.36
CA TYR A 49 -0.16 -6.77 0.92
C TYR A 49 1.36 -6.96 1.03
N ASP A 50 2.12 -6.49 0.03
CA ASP A 50 3.58 -6.50 0.11
C ASP A 50 4.08 -5.63 1.29
N ALA A 51 3.41 -4.51 1.54
CA ALA A 51 3.72 -3.65 2.67
C ALA A 51 3.36 -4.28 4.03
N GLU A 52 2.18 -4.89 4.16
CA GLU A 52 1.77 -5.60 5.37
C GLU A 52 2.78 -6.70 5.73
N ARG A 53 3.13 -7.53 4.74
CA ARG A 53 4.13 -8.59 4.90
C ARG A 53 5.49 -8.03 5.30
N SER A 54 5.98 -7.03 4.55
CA SER A 54 7.28 -6.42 4.79
C SER A 54 7.36 -5.74 6.16
N LEU A 55 6.26 -5.15 6.64
CA LEU A 55 6.17 -4.61 8.01
C LEU A 55 6.30 -5.71 9.06
N GLY A 56 5.64 -6.85 8.86
CA GLY A 56 5.78 -8.01 9.76
C GLY A 56 7.23 -8.49 9.86
N ASP A 57 7.87 -8.68 8.71
CA ASP A 57 9.26 -9.14 8.63
C ASP A 57 10.24 -8.12 9.22
N LEU A 58 10.08 -6.84 8.88
CA LEU A 58 10.90 -5.73 9.40
C LEU A 58 10.78 -5.63 10.92
N ARG A 59 9.57 -5.72 11.47
CA ARG A 59 9.34 -5.66 12.92
C ARG A 59 9.97 -6.83 13.64
N HIS A 60 9.86 -8.04 13.08
CA HIS A 60 10.52 -9.21 13.64
C HIS A 60 12.05 -9.06 13.66
N ALA A 61 12.63 -8.59 12.55
CA ALA A 61 14.06 -8.33 12.47
C ALA A 61 14.51 -7.22 13.43
N ALA A 62 13.73 -6.14 13.54
CA ALA A 62 13.98 -5.06 14.48
C ALA A 62 13.89 -5.53 15.94
N ALA A 63 12.92 -6.38 16.29
CA ALA A 63 12.80 -6.96 17.62
C ALA A 63 14.09 -7.71 18.01
N ASN A 64 14.67 -8.48 17.10
CA ASN A 64 15.92 -9.21 17.36
C ASN A 64 17.10 -8.28 17.71
N LEU A 65 17.10 -7.02 17.23
CA LEU A 65 18.10 -6.03 17.63
C LEU A 65 17.93 -5.57 19.08
N PHE A 66 16.71 -5.54 19.59
CA PHE A 66 16.39 -5.11 20.96
C PHE A 66 16.36 -6.27 21.98
N ALA A 67 16.59 -7.51 21.54
CA ALA A 67 16.46 -8.68 22.39
C ALA A 67 17.34 -8.61 23.66
N PRO A 68 16.83 -9.04 24.84
CA PRO A 68 17.62 -9.13 26.06
C PRO A 68 18.89 -9.97 25.84
N GLY A 69 20.03 -9.51 26.36
CA GLY A 69 21.34 -10.13 26.11
C GLY A 69 22.08 -9.62 24.86
N SER A 70 21.45 -8.77 24.03
CA SER A 70 22.19 -7.96 23.04
C SER A 70 23.10 -6.94 23.73
N ALA A 71 22.61 -6.26 24.78
CA ALA A 71 23.39 -5.28 25.55
C ALA A 71 24.59 -5.91 26.30
N GLN A 72 24.46 -7.15 26.79
CA GLN A 72 25.56 -7.85 27.44
C GLN A 72 26.64 -8.30 26.43
N ARG A 73 26.24 -8.63 25.20
CA ARG A 73 27.16 -8.87 24.08
C ARG A 73 27.87 -7.59 23.63
N ASP A 74 27.15 -6.46 23.60
CA ASP A 74 27.70 -5.14 23.28
C ASP A 74 28.73 -4.67 24.33
N LEU A 75 28.54 -5.02 25.62
CA LEU A 75 29.44 -4.66 26.73
C LEU A 75 30.59 -5.65 26.98
N GLN A 76 30.39 -6.96 26.80
CA GLN A 76 31.43 -7.97 27.10
C GLN A 76 32.56 -8.03 26.07
N TYR A 77 32.30 -7.69 24.82
CA TYR A 77 33.22 -8.02 23.73
C TYR A 77 33.91 -6.80 23.08
N GLY A 78 33.62 -5.56 23.51
CA GLY A 78 34.22 -4.36 22.91
C GLY A 78 34.08 -4.32 21.37
N ALA A 79 34.90 -3.53 20.68
CA ALA A 79 34.84 -3.40 19.21
C ALA A 79 35.05 -4.74 18.44
N GLU A 80 35.57 -5.78 19.09
CA GLU A 80 35.76 -7.13 18.51
C GLU A 80 34.47 -7.98 18.51
N ALA A 81 33.44 -7.58 19.25
CA ALA A 81 32.10 -8.21 19.35
C ALA A 81 31.28 -8.23 18.07
N LEU A 82 31.60 -7.32 17.15
CA LEU A 82 30.87 -7.10 15.90
C LEU A 82 31.01 -8.28 14.91
N THR A 83 31.48 -9.46 15.35
CA THR A 83 31.96 -10.52 14.45
C THR A 83 31.08 -11.75 14.32
N SER A 84 29.95 -11.91 15.02
CA SER A 84 29.03 -12.99 14.65
C SER A 84 27.57 -12.62 14.81
N GLU A 85 27.03 -12.58 16.02
CA GLU A 85 25.58 -12.67 16.19
C GLU A 85 24.87 -11.32 16.11
N ALA A 86 25.40 -10.28 16.77
CA ALA A 86 24.88 -8.92 16.65
C ALA A 86 25.01 -8.39 15.21
N ALA A 87 26.14 -8.66 14.54
CA ALA A 87 26.33 -8.31 13.14
C ALA A 87 25.49 -9.16 12.17
N LYS A 88 25.14 -10.41 12.53
CA LYS A 88 24.14 -11.20 11.79
C LYS A 88 22.74 -10.62 11.96
N ALA A 89 22.35 -10.24 13.18
CA ALA A 89 21.07 -9.61 13.44
C ALA A 89 20.94 -8.26 12.72
N TYR A 90 22.00 -7.44 12.74
CA TYR A 90 22.04 -6.16 12.01
C TYR A 90 21.98 -6.36 10.50
N ARG A 91 22.76 -7.30 9.94
CA ARG A 91 22.67 -7.64 8.51
C ARG A 91 21.28 -8.15 8.11
N CYS A 92 20.69 -9.00 8.93
CA CYS A 92 19.32 -9.49 8.74
C CYS A 92 18.32 -8.32 8.72
N TYR A 93 18.43 -7.42 9.69
CA TYR A 93 17.62 -6.20 9.71
C TYR A 93 17.81 -5.33 8.46
N GLU A 94 19.04 -5.09 8.02
CA GLU A 94 19.28 -4.28 6.81
C GLU A 94 18.66 -4.92 5.56
N THR A 95 18.72 -6.24 5.40
CA THR A 95 18.03 -6.93 4.29
C THR A 95 16.51 -6.73 4.31
N PHE A 96 15.89 -6.84 5.50
CA PHE A 96 14.47 -6.59 5.64
C PHE A 96 14.12 -5.11 5.52
N ARG A 97 15.01 -4.21 5.94
CA ARG A 97 14.87 -2.77 5.76
C ARG A 97 14.88 -2.38 4.29
N GLU A 98 15.74 -2.98 3.48
CA GLU A 98 15.76 -2.76 2.03
C GLU A 98 14.43 -3.20 1.39
N THR A 99 13.98 -4.41 1.72
CA THR A 99 12.70 -4.96 1.20
C THR A 99 11.51 -4.09 1.64
N ALA A 100 11.48 -3.70 2.92
CA ALA A 100 10.48 -2.79 3.46
C ALA A 100 10.53 -1.40 2.82
N SER A 101 11.71 -0.90 2.47
CA SER A 101 11.87 0.38 1.77
C SER A 101 11.30 0.31 0.35
N LEU A 102 11.46 -0.82 -0.34
CA LEU A 102 10.85 -1.06 -1.65
C LEU A 102 9.32 -1.13 -1.54
N ALA A 103 8.78 -1.88 -0.58
CA ALA A 103 7.33 -1.96 -0.36
C ALA A 103 6.73 -0.58 0.00
N ARG A 104 7.38 0.16 0.91
CA ARG A 104 7.00 1.53 1.26
C ARG A 104 7.04 2.48 0.04
N ARG A 105 8.02 2.32 -0.86
CA ARG A 105 8.10 3.11 -2.08
C ARG A 105 6.96 2.76 -3.05
N SER A 106 6.62 1.49 -3.19
CA SER A 106 5.49 1.05 -4.02
C SER A 106 4.17 1.67 -3.55
N LEU A 107 3.94 1.74 -2.23
CA LEU A 107 2.82 2.49 -1.65
C LEU A 107 2.87 3.98 -2.02
N ALA A 108 4.04 4.63 -1.88
CA ALA A 108 4.21 6.05 -2.19
C ALA A 108 3.90 6.35 -3.67
N ASP A 109 4.35 5.48 -4.58
CA ASP A 109 4.10 5.62 -6.02
C ASP A 109 2.60 5.51 -6.36
N CYS A 110 1.81 4.85 -5.50
CA CYS A 110 0.37 4.72 -5.65
C CYS A 110 -0.43 5.92 -5.10
N MET A 111 0.14 6.76 -4.24
CA MET A 111 -0.60 7.87 -3.59
C MET A 111 -1.21 8.87 -4.58
N PRO A 112 -0.49 9.33 -5.64
CA PRO A 112 -1.06 10.28 -6.59
C PRO A 112 -2.27 9.72 -7.34
N THR A 113 -2.21 8.43 -7.72
CA THR A 113 -3.30 7.78 -8.45
C THR A 113 -4.45 7.39 -7.53
N ALA A 114 -4.16 7.02 -6.27
CA ALA A 114 -5.16 6.81 -5.23
C ALA A 114 -6.05 8.05 -5.07
N LYS A 115 -5.44 9.22 -4.86
CA LYS A 115 -6.15 10.50 -4.74
C LYS A 115 -6.94 10.87 -6.01
N ALA A 116 -6.32 10.71 -7.17
CA ALA A 116 -6.89 11.17 -8.44
C ALA A 116 -8.06 10.30 -8.95
N LEU A 117 -8.01 8.99 -8.70
CA LEU A 117 -8.98 8.04 -9.25
C LEU A 117 -10.02 7.57 -8.24
N PHE A 118 -9.70 7.59 -6.95
CA PHE A 118 -10.60 7.17 -5.88
C PHE A 118 -10.99 8.41 -5.06
N ASP A 119 -10.24 8.72 -4.01
CA ASP A 119 -10.48 9.85 -3.11
C ASP A 119 -9.29 10.06 -2.14
N ALA A 120 -9.42 11.06 -1.27
CA ALA A 120 -8.45 11.37 -0.24
C ALA A 120 -8.40 10.31 0.89
N ASP A 121 -9.49 9.54 1.10
CA ASP A 121 -9.54 8.52 2.14
C ASP A 121 -8.57 7.39 1.81
N LEU A 122 -8.49 6.97 0.54
CA LEU A 122 -7.54 5.95 0.09
C LEU A 122 -6.09 6.43 0.21
N GLU A 123 -5.81 7.67 -0.21
CA GLU A 123 -4.49 8.30 -0.05
C GLU A 123 -4.08 8.36 1.44
N GLN A 124 -5.03 8.72 2.31
CA GLN A 124 -4.79 8.79 3.75
C GLN A 124 -4.50 7.40 4.34
N ALA A 125 -5.26 6.37 3.95
CA ALA A 125 -5.03 5.00 4.44
C ALA A 125 -3.64 4.47 4.04
N ILE A 126 -3.23 4.72 2.79
CA ILE A 126 -1.87 4.42 2.32
C ILE A 126 -0.83 5.17 3.16
N GLY A 127 -1.06 6.46 3.40
CA GLY A 127 -0.16 7.29 4.22
C GLY A 127 -0.02 6.80 5.67
N GLU A 128 -1.12 6.40 6.32
CA GLU A 128 -1.11 5.84 7.68
C GLU A 128 -0.38 4.49 7.74
N LEU A 129 -0.50 3.67 6.70
CA LEU A 129 0.27 2.42 6.57
C LEU A 129 1.77 2.71 6.39
N MET A 130 2.14 3.70 5.56
CA MET A 130 3.52 4.12 5.39
C MET A 130 4.15 4.64 6.68
N LYS A 131 3.40 5.38 7.52
CA LYS A 131 3.90 5.86 8.82
C LYS A 131 4.34 4.72 9.74
N GLN A 132 3.77 3.53 9.61
CA GLN A 132 4.20 2.39 10.42
C GLN A 132 5.64 1.96 10.12
N PHE A 133 6.08 2.08 8.86
CA PHE A 133 7.49 1.87 8.52
C PHE A 133 8.38 2.91 9.19
N ASP A 134 7.98 4.17 9.13
CA ASP A 134 8.75 5.28 9.68
C ASP A 134 8.93 5.14 11.20
N ILE A 135 7.90 4.65 11.91
CA ILE A 135 7.98 4.33 13.34
C ILE A 135 9.05 3.25 13.60
N VAL A 136 9.07 2.17 12.82
CA VAL A 136 10.04 1.08 13.03
C VAL A 136 11.46 1.53 12.67
N PHE A 137 11.62 2.26 11.57
CA PHE A 137 12.91 2.82 11.16
C PHE A 137 13.47 3.79 12.21
N ALA A 138 12.63 4.67 12.76
CA ALA A 138 13.02 5.58 13.82
C ALA A 138 13.40 4.82 15.10
N ASP A 139 12.59 3.84 15.51
CA ASP A 139 12.87 3.04 16.71
C ASP A 139 14.27 2.40 16.65
N VAL A 140 14.66 1.84 15.51
CA VAL A 140 16.00 1.25 15.31
C VAL A 140 17.10 2.30 15.19
N GLY A 141 16.84 3.41 14.49
CA GLY A 141 17.82 4.50 14.30
C GLY A 141 18.37 5.06 15.62
N TRP A 142 17.53 5.15 16.65
CA TRP A 142 17.91 5.67 17.97
C TRP A 142 18.44 4.59 18.93
N ARG A 143 18.54 3.32 18.52
CA ARG A 143 18.86 2.17 19.41
C ARG A 143 20.10 2.40 20.29
N ALA A 144 21.16 2.96 19.73
CA ALA A 144 22.43 3.17 20.44
C ALA A 144 22.30 4.13 21.62
N GLU A 145 21.36 5.08 21.53
CA GLU A 145 21.12 6.13 22.52
C GLU A 145 20.11 5.70 23.59
N LEU A 146 19.37 4.61 23.36
CA LEU A 146 18.38 4.10 24.30
C LEU A 146 19.02 3.44 25.52
N SER A 147 18.44 3.70 26.69
CA SER A 147 18.69 2.97 27.94
C SER A 147 18.24 1.49 27.83
N PRO A 148 18.73 0.61 28.72
CA PRO A 148 18.31 -0.80 28.74
C PRO A 148 16.79 -0.99 28.86
N ASP A 149 16.12 -0.18 29.70
CA ASP A 149 14.68 -0.25 29.92
C ASP A 149 13.90 0.18 28.67
N GLU A 150 14.36 1.23 27.98
CA GLU A 150 13.78 1.67 26.71
C GLU A 150 13.96 0.63 25.61
N ARG A 151 15.14 -0.02 25.51
CA ARG A 151 15.36 -1.13 24.58
C ARG A 151 14.42 -2.30 24.89
N GLN A 152 14.23 -2.62 26.16
CA GLN A 152 13.28 -3.67 26.56
C GLN A 152 11.84 -3.30 26.18
N ALA A 153 11.45 -2.04 26.31
CA ALA A 153 10.14 -1.56 25.86
C ALA A 153 9.98 -1.70 24.32
N LYS A 154 10.99 -1.30 23.54
CA LYS A 154 10.99 -1.49 22.07
C LYS A 154 10.93 -2.97 21.68
N TRP A 155 11.67 -3.84 22.37
CA TRP A 155 11.60 -5.28 22.17
C TRP A 155 10.18 -5.82 22.39
N LYS A 156 9.51 -5.45 23.50
CA LYS A 156 8.13 -5.86 23.78
C LYS A 156 7.12 -5.34 22.75
N LYS A 157 7.34 -4.13 22.21
CA LYS A 157 6.52 -3.53 21.15
C LYS A 157 6.63 -4.29 19.82
N LEU A 158 7.83 -4.76 19.49
CA LEU A 158 8.12 -5.34 18.18
C LEU A 158 8.00 -6.87 18.12
N THR A 159 8.07 -7.56 19.28
CA THR A 159 8.09 -9.03 19.33
C THR A 159 6.68 -9.65 19.21
N PRO A 160 6.46 -10.60 18.27
CA PRO A 160 5.23 -11.37 18.20
C PRO A 160 5.00 -12.21 19.48
N GLY A 161 3.76 -12.28 19.95
CA GLY A 161 3.37 -13.08 21.13
C GLY A 161 3.66 -12.42 22.48
N VAL A 162 4.44 -11.33 22.52
CA VAL A 162 4.63 -10.52 23.73
C VAL A 162 3.52 -9.47 23.79
N PRO A 163 2.68 -9.43 24.84
CA PRO A 163 1.68 -8.39 24.99
C PRO A 163 2.34 -7.04 25.26
N SER A 164 2.00 -6.03 24.47
CA SER A 164 2.26 -4.63 24.80
C SER A 164 1.17 -3.74 24.18
N GLU A 165 0.83 -2.65 24.88
CA GLU A 165 -0.22 -1.74 24.43
C GLU A 165 0.11 -1.14 23.05
N ASP A 166 1.38 -0.79 22.83
CA ASP A 166 1.86 -0.22 21.58
C ASP A 166 1.87 -1.22 20.42
N ARG A 167 2.15 -2.50 20.69
CA ARG A 167 2.02 -3.55 19.66
C ARG A 167 0.57 -3.68 19.22
N ASN A 168 -0.36 -3.71 20.18
CA ASN A 168 -1.77 -3.82 19.89
C ASN A 168 -2.24 -2.62 19.05
N LYS A 169 -1.73 -1.41 19.32
CA LYS A 169 -1.99 -0.21 18.51
C LYS A 169 -1.43 -0.32 17.10
N MET A 170 -0.18 -0.76 16.92
CA MET A 170 0.42 -0.91 15.59
C MET A 170 -0.27 -2.00 14.77
N ASP A 171 -0.52 -3.18 15.36
CA ASP A 171 -1.24 -4.29 14.72
C ASP A 171 -2.66 -3.85 14.32
N ALA A 172 -3.39 -3.19 15.23
CA ALA A 172 -4.71 -2.64 14.94
C ALA A 172 -4.67 -1.57 13.86
N THR A 173 -3.64 -0.72 13.83
CA THR A 173 -3.51 0.33 12.81
C THR A 173 -3.26 -0.28 11.44
N ILE A 174 -2.32 -1.22 11.33
CA ILE A 174 -2.03 -1.92 10.08
C ILE A 174 -3.30 -2.61 9.57
N ALA A 175 -3.95 -3.42 10.41
CA ALA A 175 -5.16 -4.14 10.03
C ALA A 175 -6.30 -3.19 9.62
N ALA A 176 -6.49 -2.07 10.34
CA ALA A 176 -7.50 -1.08 10.00
C ALA A 176 -7.23 -0.40 8.66
N GLN A 177 -5.97 -0.04 8.35
CA GLN A 177 -5.64 0.58 7.07
C GLN A 177 -5.70 -0.40 5.91
N VAL A 178 -5.25 -1.65 6.10
CA VAL A 178 -5.40 -2.71 5.09
C VAL A 178 -6.88 -2.94 4.77
N ALA A 179 -7.72 -3.11 5.80
CA ALA A 179 -9.16 -3.27 5.62
C ALA A 179 -9.80 -2.06 4.91
N ARG A 180 -9.36 -0.83 5.25
CA ARG A 180 -9.87 0.38 4.59
C ARG A 180 -9.49 0.44 3.11
N ILE A 181 -8.27 0.04 2.76
CA ILE A 181 -7.81 -0.04 1.37
C ILE A 181 -8.59 -1.12 0.62
N GLU A 182 -8.78 -2.30 1.25
CA GLU A 182 -9.58 -3.40 0.70
C GLU A 182 -11.03 -2.99 0.42
N ASP A 183 -11.67 -2.28 1.35
CA ASP A 183 -13.06 -1.80 1.22
C ASP A 183 -13.23 -0.88 0.01
N ILE A 184 -12.20 -0.13 -0.37
CA ILE A 184 -12.23 0.80 -1.51
C ILE A 184 -11.86 0.08 -2.81
N CYS A 185 -10.81 -0.74 -2.80
CA CYS A 185 -10.23 -1.33 -4.01
C CYS A 185 -10.90 -2.65 -4.44
N LEU A 186 -11.28 -3.54 -3.50
CA LEU A 186 -11.89 -4.84 -3.84
C LEU A 186 -13.21 -4.72 -4.61
N PRO A 187 -14.12 -3.76 -4.31
CA PRO A 187 -15.33 -3.60 -5.11
C PRO A 187 -15.06 -3.35 -6.59
N GLN A 188 -13.99 -2.61 -6.93
CA GLN A 188 -13.63 -2.33 -8.33
C GLN A 188 -13.24 -3.62 -9.07
N LEU A 189 -12.46 -4.49 -8.41
CA LEU A 189 -12.06 -5.79 -8.98
C LEU A 189 -13.25 -6.76 -9.09
N ARG A 190 -14.12 -6.79 -8.08
CA ARG A 190 -15.31 -7.65 -8.06
C ARG A 190 -16.35 -7.23 -9.10
N ALA A 191 -16.48 -5.94 -9.36
CA ALA A 191 -17.34 -5.42 -10.43
C ALA A 191 -16.82 -5.84 -11.82
N ALA A 192 -15.50 -5.79 -12.03
CA ALA A 192 -14.86 -6.24 -13.26
C ALA A 192 -15.05 -7.75 -13.52
N GLY A 193 -14.88 -8.58 -12.48
CA GLY A 193 -15.07 -10.03 -12.58
C GLY A 193 -16.51 -10.44 -12.92
N ARG A 194 -17.51 -9.68 -12.46
CA ARG A 194 -18.92 -9.90 -12.83
C ARG A 194 -19.19 -9.51 -14.29
N LYS A 195 -18.70 -8.35 -14.73
CA LYS A 195 -18.88 -7.88 -16.12
C LYS A 195 -18.29 -8.85 -17.16
N ARG A 196 -17.18 -9.53 -16.83
CA ARG A 196 -16.60 -10.61 -17.67
C ARG A 196 -17.40 -11.92 -17.67
N ARG A 197 -18.20 -12.22 -16.64
CA ARG A 197 -19.07 -13.40 -16.63
C ARG A 197 -20.34 -13.18 -17.43
N ASP A 198 -20.87 -11.96 -17.42
CA ASP A 198 -22.10 -11.60 -18.14
C ASP A 198 -21.83 -11.37 -19.64
N ALA A 199 -20.61 -10.96 -20.01
CA ALA A 199 -20.11 -11.02 -21.37
C ALA A 199 -19.54 -12.42 -21.66
N GLY A 200 -20.41 -13.38 -21.97
CA GLY A 200 -20.01 -14.72 -22.41
C GLY A 200 -18.99 -14.67 -23.57
N PRO A 201 -18.23 -15.75 -23.83
CA PRO A 201 -17.19 -15.76 -24.85
C PRO A 201 -17.80 -15.36 -26.19
N SER A 202 -17.38 -14.20 -26.70
CA SER A 202 -17.60 -13.83 -28.09
C SER A 202 -16.79 -14.81 -28.93
N VAL A 203 -17.49 -15.83 -29.44
CA VAL A 203 -17.03 -16.79 -30.45
C VAL A 203 -16.70 -16.05 -31.74
#